data_AF-A0A179V161-F1
#
_entry.id   AF-A0A179V161-F1
#
_cell.length_a   1.000
_cell.length_b   1.000
_cell.length_c   1.000
_cell.angle_alpha   90.00
_cell.angle_beta   90.00
_cell.angle_gamma   90.00
#
_symmetry.space_group_name_H-M   'P 1'
#
loop_
_entity.id
_entity.type
_entity.pdbx_description
1 polymer ?
#
loop_
_entity_poly.entity_id
_entity_poly.type
_entity_poly.pdbx_seq_one_letter_code
_entity_poly.pdbx_strand_id
1 'polypeptide(L)'
;MSETALKSFSKMEVSSHNKDGDMWVIIDQDIYDISKFQDEHPGGKKILLSVAGGDATKKFHKYHRRGILSKYKGTLLIGAVQEPQQTRKSIFGLLKRS
;
A
#
# COMPACT_ATOMS: atom_id res chain seq x y z
N MET A 1 7.64 -17.71 18.28
CA MET A 1 6.48 -17.54 17.38
C MET A 1 7.00 -16.94 16.10
N SER A 2 6.80 -17.60 14.95
CA SER A 2 7.34 -17.14 13.67
C SER A 2 6.61 -15.87 13.25
N GLU A 3 7.30 -14.74 13.38
CA GLU A 3 6.90 -13.44 12.87
C GLU A 3 6.92 -13.53 11.34
N THR A 4 5.76 -13.73 10.71
CA THR A 4 5.64 -13.77 9.26
C THR A 4 5.98 -12.38 8.75
N ALA A 5 7.19 -12.21 8.22
CA ALA A 5 7.62 -10.93 7.65
C ALA A 5 6.62 -10.50 6.57
N LEU A 6 5.97 -9.36 6.78
CA LEU A 6 5.07 -8.77 5.79
C LEU A 6 5.86 -8.43 4.53
N LYS A 7 5.34 -8.80 3.36
CA LYS A 7 5.96 -8.45 2.07
C LYS A 7 6.02 -6.93 1.94
N SER A 8 7.04 -6.43 1.25
CA SER A 8 7.17 -5.00 0.93
C SER A 8 6.99 -4.79 -0.56
N PHE A 9 6.24 -3.75 -0.93
CA PHE A 9 5.97 -3.41 -2.33
C PHE A 9 6.29 -1.95 -2.61
N SER A 10 6.73 -1.64 -3.81
CA SER A 10 6.95 -0.25 -4.22
C SER A 10 5.62 0.44 -4.55
N LYS A 11 5.56 1.78 -4.44
CA LYS A 11 4.39 2.54 -4.90
C LYS A 11 4.11 2.35 -6.40
N MET A 12 5.17 2.12 -7.19
CA MET A 12 5.06 1.85 -8.62
C MET A 12 4.36 0.52 -8.89
N GLU A 13 4.71 -0.51 -8.12
CA GLU A 13 4.05 -1.82 -8.20
C GLU A 13 2.57 -1.70 -7.85
N VAL A 14 2.23 -1.06 -6.72
CA VAL A 14 0.84 -0.77 -6.34
C VAL A 14 0.10 -0.06 -7.46
N SER A 15 0.71 0.94 -8.12
CA SER A 15 0.06 1.72 -9.17
C SER A 15 -0.37 0.94 -10.41
N SER A 16 0.17 -0.27 -10.62
CA SER A 16 -0.23 -1.16 -11.70
C SER A 16 -1.58 -1.86 -11.43
N HIS A 17 -1.99 -1.96 -10.15
CA HIS A 17 -3.21 -2.62 -9.70
C HIS A 17 -4.35 -1.59 -9.52
N ASN A 18 -4.88 -1.11 -10.64
CA ASN A 18 -5.81 0.03 -10.70
C ASN A 18 -7.09 -0.21 -11.53
N LYS A 19 -7.45 -1.48 -11.79
CA LYS A 19 -8.55 -1.84 -12.69
C LYS A 19 -9.60 -2.70 -12.00
N ASP A 20 -10.76 -2.83 -12.62
CA ASP A 20 -11.77 -3.79 -12.15
C ASP A 20 -11.20 -5.21 -12.03
N GLY A 21 -11.39 -5.84 -10.87
CA GLY A 21 -10.89 -7.18 -10.57
C GLY A 21 -9.41 -7.23 -10.22
N ASP A 22 -8.73 -6.07 -10.23
CA ASP A 22 -7.31 -5.93 -9.90
C ASP A 22 -7.04 -4.54 -9.27
N MET A 23 -7.34 -4.42 -7.97
CA MET A 23 -7.26 -3.16 -7.24
C MET A 23 -6.50 -3.31 -5.93
N TRP A 24 -5.41 -2.58 -5.82
CA TRP A 24 -4.69 -2.41 -4.56
C TRP A 24 -4.79 -0.98 -4.07
N VAL A 25 -4.74 -0.79 -2.76
CA VAL A 25 -4.71 0.53 -2.13
C VAL A 25 -3.71 0.56 -0.97
N ILE A 26 -3.09 1.72 -0.77
CA ILE A 26 -2.29 2.01 0.41
C ILE A 26 -3.17 2.73 1.43
N ILE A 27 -3.18 2.24 2.68
CA ILE A 27 -3.81 2.92 3.82
C ILE A 27 -2.85 2.82 5.01
N ASP A 28 -2.41 3.96 5.53
CA ASP A 28 -1.48 4.02 6.67
C ASP A 28 -0.18 3.19 6.44
N GLN A 29 0.34 3.20 5.21
CA GLN A 29 1.51 2.42 4.74
C GLN A 29 1.28 0.91 4.55
N ASP A 30 0.16 0.36 5.02
CA ASP A 30 -0.26 -0.99 4.72
C ASP A 30 -0.87 -1.06 3.31
N ILE A 31 -0.67 -2.18 2.63
CA ILE A 31 -1.17 -2.45 1.28
C ILE A 31 -2.25 -3.51 1.36
N TYR A 32 -3.42 -3.18 0.81
CA TYR A 32 -4.59 -4.03 0.79
C TYR A 32 -4.97 -4.41 -0.63
N ASP A 33 -5.13 -5.71 -0.89
CA ASP A 33 -5.78 -6.20 -2.09
C ASP A 33 -7.29 -6.19 -1.89
N ILE A 34 -7.96 -5.30 -2.60
CA ILE A 34 -9.41 -5.11 -2.52
C ILE A 34 -10.14 -5.64 -3.76
N SER A 35 -9.46 -6.42 -4.60
CA SER A 35 -9.96 -6.91 -5.89
C SER A 35 -11.26 -7.72 -5.76
N LYS A 36 -11.38 -8.53 -4.70
CA LYS A 36 -12.61 -9.29 -4.39
C LYS A 36 -13.58 -8.50 -3.51
N PHE A 37 -13.06 -7.62 -2.66
CA PHE A 37 -13.87 -6.80 -1.76
C PHE A 37 -14.68 -5.72 -2.50
N GLN A 38 -14.37 -5.46 -3.76
CA GLN A 38 -14.99 -4.39 -4.54
C GLN A 38 -16.52 -4.47 -4.64
N ASP A 39 -17.08 -5.68 -4.61
CA ASP A 39 -18.52 -5.93 -4.71
C ASP A 39 -19.20 -5.91 -3.33
N GLU A 40 -18.42 -5.94 -2.24
CA GLU A 40 -18.89 -5.92 -0.85
C GLU A 40 -18.81 -4.53 -0.20
N HIS A 41 -18.11 -3.59 -0.83
CA HIS A 41 -17.90 -2.25 -0.26
C HIS A 41 -19.20 -1.43 -0.24
N PRO A 42 -19.72 -1.01 0.94
CA PRO A 42 -20.99 -0.28 1.04
C PRO A 42 -21.02 1.06 0.30
N GLY A 43 -19.87 1.72 0.14
CA GLY A 43 -19.74 2.94 -0.66
C GLY A 43 -19.74 2.71 -2.17
N GLY A 44 -19.81 1.46 -2.61
CA GLY A 44 -19.80 1.04 -3.99
C GLY A 44 -18.40 0.96 -4.61
N LYS A 45 -18.31 0.13 -5.65
CA LYS A 45 -17.09 -0.14 -6.43
C LYS A 45 -16.48 1.08 -7.11
N LYS A 46 -17.31 2.01 -7.61
CA LYS A 46 -16.83 3.23 -8.28
C LYS A 46 -15.92 4.08 -7.38
N ILE A 47 -16.17 4.09 -6.07
CA ILE A 47 -15.34 4.82 -5.11
C ILE A 47 -13.98 4.16 -4.96
N LEU A 48 -13.93 2.83 -4.94
CA LEU A 48 -12.68 2.07 -4.86
C LEU A 48 -11.82 2.26 -6.12
N LEU A 49 -12.43 2.16 -7.30
CA LEU A 49 -11.73 2.43 -8.57
C LEU A 49 -11.10 3.83 -8.60
N SER A 50 -11.73 4.84 -7.99
CA SER A 50 -11.19 6.20 -7.95
C SER A 50 -9.92 6.38 -7.11
N VAL A 51 -9.53 5.37 -6.32
CA VAL A 51 -8.32 5.38 -5.48
C VAL A 51 -7.42 4.17 -5.71
N ALA A 52 -7.82 3.24 -6.58
CA ALA A 52 -7.06 2.05 -6.87
C ALA A 52 -5.69 2.40 -7.45
N GLY A 53 -4.68 1.63 -7.09
CA GLY A 53 -3.28 1.85 -7.41
C GLY A 53 -2.63 3.02 -6.65
N GLY A 54 -3.27 3.54 -5.60
CA GLY A 54 -2.81 4.75 -4.93
C GLY A 54 -2.92 4.73 -3.41
N ASP A 55 -2.51 5.85 -2.82
CA ASP A 55 -2.68 6.12 -1.40
C ASP A 55 -4.08 6.66 -1.12
N ALA A 56 -4.89 5.81 -0.51
CA ALA A 56 -6.27 6.10 -0.15
C ALA A 56 -6.41 6.63 1.29
N THR A 57 -5.32 6.77 2.05
CA THR A 57 -5.31 7.06 3.50
C THR A 57 -6.23 8.23 3.86
N LYS A 58 -6.05 9.38 3.21
CA LYS A 58 -6.86 10.58 3.48
C LYS A 58 -8.34 10.36 3.20
N LYS A 59 -8.68 9.67 2.09
CA LYS A 59 -10.07 9.40 1.72
C LYS A 59 -10.68 8.37 2.68
N PHE A 60 -9.92 7.34 3.06
CA PHE A 60 -10.35 6.35 4.03
C PHE A 60 -10.73 6.99 5.36
N HIS A 61 -9.83 7.77 5.97
CA HIS A 61 -10.07 8.42 7.28
C HIS A 61 -11.17 9.48 7.25
N LYS A 62 -11.50 10.03 6.07
CA LYS A 62 -12.64 10.95 5.92
C LYS A 62 -13.99 10.25 6.09
N TYR A 63 -14.10 8.99 5.66
CA TYR A 63 -15.38 8.26 5.60
C TYR A 63 -15.47 7.07 6.56
N HIS A 64 -14.36 6.62 7.13
CA HIS A 64 -14.29 5.43 7.96
C HIS A 64 -13.54 5.69 9.27
N ARG A 65 -13.93 4.97 10.32
CA ARG A 65 -13.16 4.89 11.56
C ARG A 65 -11.99 3.93 11.38
N ARG A 66 -10.84 4.22 11.99
CA ARG A 66 -9.62 3.37 11.91
C ARG A 66 -9.88 1.90 12.29
N GLY A 67 -10.75 1.68 13.27
CA GLY A 67 -11.07 0.33 13.77
C GLY A 67 -11.68 -0.62 12.74
N ILE A 68 -12.19 -0.10 11.60
CA ILE A 68 -12.67 -0.96 10.51
C ILE A 68 -11.53 -1.79 9.92
N LEU A 69 -10.31 -1.26 9.79
CA LEU A 69 -9.19 -1.99 9.20
C LEU A 69 -8.85 -3.25 10.00
N SER A 70 -8.97 -3.22 11.33
CA SER A 70 -8.71 -4.39 12.18
C SER A 70 -9.57 -5.61 11.81
N LYS A 71 -10.80 -5.38 11.30
CA LYS A 71 -11.69 -6.45 10.85
C LYS A 71 -11.23 -7.09 9.54
N TYR A 72 -10.65 -6.31 8.64
CA TYR A 72 -10.30 -6.74 7.28
C TYR A 72 -8.81 -7.05 7.10
N LYS A 73 -7.95 -6.65 8.04
CA LYS A 73 -6.50 -6.84 7.96
C LYS A 73 -6.10 -8.31 7.82
N GLY A 74 -6.85 -9.23 8.44
CA GLY A 74 -6.57 -10.68 8.32
C GLY A 74 -6.84 -11.28 6.94
N THR A 75 -7.61 -10.62 6.08
CA THR A 75 -8.01 -11.16 4.77
C THR A 75 -7.52 -10.32 3.59
N LEU A 76 -7.44 -9.00 3.75
CA LEU A 76 -7.13 -8.08 2.66
C LEU A 76 -5.67 -7.58 2.68
N LEU A 77 -4.97 -7.65 3.81
CA LEU A 77 -3.58 -7.18 3.90
C LEU A 77 -2.64 -8.11 3.13
N ILE A 78 -1.85 -7.55 2.23
CA ILE A 78 -0.85 -8.29 1.48
C ILE A 78 0.59 -7.88 1.81
N GLY A 79 0.79 -6.70 2.41
CA GLY A 79 2.11 -6.20 2.78
C GLY A 79 2.11 -4.73 3.17
N ALA A 80 3.27 -4.10 3.06
CA ALA A 80 3.48 -2.68 3.36
C ALA A 80 4.32 -1.99 2.28
N VAL A 81 4.28 -0.66 2.24
CA VAL A 81 5.10 0.13 1.30
C VAL A 81 6.58 -0.04 1.63
N GLN A 82 7.40 -0.33 0.62
CA GLN A 82 8.85 -0.38 0.77
C GLN A 82 9.40 1.01 1.13
N GLU A 83 10.07 1.12 2.28
CA GLU A 83 10.79 2.34 2.62
C GLU A 83 11.97 2.56 1.66
N PRO A 84 12.26 3.81 1.25
CA PRO A 84 13.43 4.09 0.44
C PRO A 84 14.68 3.69 1.23
N GLN A 85 15.41 2.66 0.77
CA GLN A 85 16.74 2.38 1.28
C GLN A 85 17.62 3.59 0.97
N GLN A 86 17.97 4.35 2.01
CA GLN A 86 18.83 5.51 1.92
C GLN A 86 20.18 5.04 1.38
N THR A 87 20.43 5.28 0.09
CA THR A 87 21.71 4.93 -0.52
C THR A 87 22.76 5.74 0.22
N ARG A 88 23.61 5.06 1.00
CA ARG A 88 24.80 5.67 1.60
C ARG A 88 25.63 6.23 0.45
N LYS A 89 25.54 7.53 0.20
CA LYS A 89 26.44 8.24 -0.70
C LYS A 89 27.84 8.06 -0.11
N SER A 90 28.62 7.14 -0.68
CA SER A 90 30.01 6.92 -0.29
C SER A 90 30.81 8.15 -0.67
N ILE A 91 31.24 8.90 0.33
CA ILE A 91 32.03 10.14 0.22
C ILE A 91 33.52 9.81 -0.04
N PHE A 92 33.88 8.54 -0.21
CA PHE A 92 35.28 8.09 -0.33
C PHE A 92 35.91 8.28 -1.72
N GLY A 93 35.19 8.81 -2.71
CA GLY A 93 35.67 8.92 -4.10
C GLY A 93 36.52 10.16 -4.44
N LEU A 94 36.64 11.16 -3.55
CA LEU A 94 37.15 12.48 -3.94
C LEU A 94 38.59 12.84 -3.48
N LEU A 95 39.36 11.92 -2.89
CA LEU A 95 40.70 12.22 -2.33
C LEU A 95 41.88 11.46 -2.95
N LYS A 96 41.82 11.15 -4.25
CA LYS A 96 43.02 10.77 -5.03
C LYS A 96 43.11 11.57 -6.32
N ARG A 97 43.66 12.78 -6.23
CA ARG A 97 44.50 13.35 -7.29
C ARG A 97 45.67 14.05 -6.63
N SER A 98 46.81 13.35 -6.77
CA SER A 98 48.16 13.84 -6.52
C SER A 98 48.59 14.82 -7.60
#